data_AF-A0A317MJS0-F1
#
_entry.id   AF-A0A317MJS0-F1
#
_cell.length_a   1.000
_cell.length_b   1.000
_cell.length_c   1.000
_cell.angle_alpha   90.00
_cell.angle_beta   90.00
_cell.angle_gamma   90.00
#
_symmetry.space_group_name_H-M   'P 1'
#
loop_
_entity.id
_entity.type
_entity.pdbx_description
1 polymer ?
#
loop_
_entity_poly.entity_id
_entity_poly.type
_entity_poly.pdbx_seq_one_letter_code
_entity_poly.pdbx_strand_id
1 'polypeptide(L)'
;MCEINWDLTIKALGVLATILVAVLLYFFTKRNMRNETMERISRFRNEKLMEAGMAFWSLLAYITPTENNHSIIVWTQKKGRTEKEYFFQPFLAGEFIKKLNEVNYEKGFGLFLSKSTRDLFYEYRNIIYGILLAEKNNTSEKILLSNDEMVKKMFDLYNKMVVELRKEVGPV
;
A
#
# COMPACT_ATOMS: atom_id res chain seq x y z
N MET A 1 15.49 -70.06 -33.87
CA MET A 1 15.76 -68.69 -34.35
C MET A 1 14.43 -67.97 -34.37
N CYS A 2 14.20 -66.97 -33.51
CA CYS A 2 12.98 -66.16 -33.58
C CYS A 2 13.11 -65.18 -34.74
N GLU A 3 12.29 -65.33 -35.77
CA GLU A 3 12.11 -64.27 -36.76
C GLU A 3 11.43 -63.09 -36.07
N ILE A 4 12.15 -61.98 -35.95
CA ILE A 4 11.60 -60.74 -35.42
C ILE A 4 10.56 -60.25 -36.43
N ASN A 5 9.30 -60.19 -36.01
CA ASN A 5 8.24 -59.60 -36.83
C ASN A 5 8.41 -58.08 -36.86
N TRP A 6 9.15 -57.62 -37.86
CA TRP A 6 9.52 -56.22 -38.05
C TRP A 6 8.32 -55.28 -38.21
N ASP A 7 7.18 -55.77 -38.71
CA ASP A 7 5.96 -54.95 -38.82
C ASP A 7 5.35 -54.67 -37.43
N LEU A 8 5.38 -55.66 -36.54
CA LEU A 8 4.90 -55.51 -35.16
C LEU A 8 5.80 -54.55 -34.36
N THR A 9 7.12 -54.62 -34.54
CA THR A 9 8.07 -53.75 -33.83
C THR A 9 7.97 -52.30 -34.30
N ILE A 10 7.81 -52.04 -35.61
CA ILE A 10 7.62 -50.69 -36.16
C ILE A 10 6.32 -50.07 -35.63
N LYS A 11 5.21 -50.82 -35.60
CA LYS A 11 3.93 -50.35 -35.05
C LYS A 11 4.03 -50.05 -33.55
N ALA A 12 4.67 -50.92 -32.78
CA ALA A 12 4.90 -50.70 -31.35
C ALA A 12 5.76 -49.45 -31.08
N LEU A 13 6.79 -49.21 -31.89
CA LEU A 13 7.63 -48.01 -31.80
C LEU A 13 6.83 -46.73 -32.10
N GLY A 14 5.94 -46.77 -33.09
CA GLY A 14 5.05 -45.65 -33.44
C GLY A 14 4.08 -45.28 -32.33
N VAL A 15 3.50 -46.28 -31.65
CA VAL A 15 2.63 -46.05 -30.47
C VAL A 15 3.43 -45.47 -29.31
N LEU A 16 4.61 -46.01 -29.02
CA LEU A 16 5.50 -45.49 -27.97
C LEU A 16 5.93 -44.05 -28.25
N ALA A 17 6.27 -43.72 -29.50
CA ALA A 17 6.61 -42.36 -29.89
C ALA A 17 5.44 -41.39 -29.70
N THR A 18 4.21 -41.81 -30.03
CA THR A 18 3.00 -41.00 -29.85
C THR A 18 2.70 -40.75 -28.38
N ILE A 19 2.83 -41.79 -27.54
CA ILE A 19 2.69 -41.67 -26.08
C ILE A 19 3.75 -40.70 -25.53
N LEU A 20 5.00 -40.83 -25.97
CA LEU A 20 6.09 -39.98 -25.50
C LEU A 20 5.88 -38.52 -25.90
N VAL A 21 5.42 -38.25 -27.14
CA VAL A 21 5.04 -36.90 -27.58
C VAL A 21 3.87 -36.35 -26.75
N ALA A 22 2.82 -37.15 -26.50
CA ALA A 22 1.69 -36.72 -25.68
C ALA A 22 2.09 -36.39 -24.24
N VAL A 23 2.98 -37.19 -23.64
CA VAL A 23 3.54 -36.94 -22.31
C VAL A 23 4.36 -35.65 -22.29
N LEU A 24 5.24 -35.43 -23.28
CA LEU A 24 6.04 -34.21 -23.38
C LEU A 24 5.16 -32.97 -23.57
N LEU A 25 4.14 -33.04 -24.43
CA LEU A 25 3.17 -31.96 -24.61
C LEU A 25 2.44 -31.65 -23.30
N TYR A 26 1.96 -32.67 -22.58
CA TYR A 26 1.31 -32.49 -21.29
C TYR A 26 2.23 -31.78 -20.27
N PHE A 27 3.48 -32.21 -20.13
CA PHE A 27 4.44 -31.55 -19.24
C PHE A 27 4.75 -30.12 -19.67
N PHE A 28 4.91 -29.87 -20.96
CA PHE A 28 5.19 -28.55 -21.50
C PHE A 28 4.02 -27.59 -21.28
N THR A 29 2.79 -28.00 -21.62
CA THR A 29 1.57 -27.21 -21.40
C THR A 29 1.36 -26.95 -19.91
N LYS A 30 1.54 -27.96 -19.05
CA LYS A 30 1.44 -27.79 -17.59
C LYS A 30 2.45 -26.77 -17.07
N ARG A 31 3.70 -26.82 -17.55
CA ARG A 31 4.75 -25.84 -17.19
C ARG A 31 4.39 -24.44 -17.68
N ASN A 32 3.92 -24.31 -18.92
CA ASN A 32 3.53 -23.03 -19.50
C ASN A 32 2.35 -22.40 -18.72
N MET A 33 1.29 -23.16 -18.45
CA MET A 33 0.16 -22.69 -17.64
C MET A 33 0.58 -22.26 -16.24
N ARG A 34 1.52 -22.97 -15.61
CA ARG A 34 2.05 -22.58 -14.30
C ARG A 34 2.79 -21.24 -14.37
N ASN A 35 3.60 -21.03 -15.40
CA ASN A 35 4.32 -19.76 -15.59
C ASN A 35 3.35 -18.60 -15.85
N GLU A 36 2.39 -18.78 -16.76
CA GLU A 36 1.35 -17.77 -17.05
C GLU A 36 0.50 -17.44 -15.82
N THR A 37 0.17 -18.45 -15.01
CA THR A 37 -0.56 -18.25 -13.75
C THR A 37 0.26 -17.44 -12.76
N MET A 38 1.55 -17.76 -12.62
CA MET A 38 2.45 -17.01 -11.73
C MET A 38 2.64 -15.57 -12.20
N GLU A 39 2.77 -15.33 -13.50
CA GLU A 39 2.82 -13.98 -14.07
C GLU A 39 1.52 -13.22 -13.86
N ARG A 40 0.36 -13.87 -14.02
CA ARG A 40 -0.93 -13.24 -13.77
C ARG A 40 -1.07 -12.84 -12.30
N ILE A 41 -0.68 -13.73 -11.39
CA ILE A 41 -0.69 -13.45 -9.95
C ILE A 41 0.27 -12.31 -9.61
N SER A 42 1.48 -12.28 -10.18
CA SER A 42 2.44 -11.22 -9.90
C SER A 42 1.97 -9.87 -10.45
N ARG A 43 1.44 -9.83 -11.67
CA ARG A 43 0.84 -8.62 -12.26
C ARG A 43 -0.31 -8.09 -11.42
N PHE A 44 -1.26 -8.96 -11.05
CA PHE A 44 -2.38 -8.60 -10.19
C PHE A 44 -1.90 -8.06 -8.83
N ARG A 45 -0.94 -8.73 -8.20
CA ARG A 45 -0.36 -8.30 -6.92
C ARG A 45 0.29 -6.91 -7.05
N ASN A 46 1.08 -6.68 -8.09
CA ASN A 46 1.78 -5.42 -8.31
C ASN A 46 0.79 -4.28 -8.63
N GLU A 47 -0.25 -4.55 -9.42
CA GLU A 47 -1.31 -3.59 -9.70
C GLU A 47 -2.04 -3.18 -8.43
N LYS A 48 -2.44 -4.15 -7.58
CA LYS A 48 -3.09 -3.85 -6.31
C LYS A 48 -2.18 -3.17 -5.29
N LEU A 49 -0.88 -3.48 -5.31
CA LEU A 49 0.12 -2.77 -4.51
C LEU A 49 0.25 -1.31 -4.95
N MET A 50 0.27 -1.04 -6.25
CA MET A 50 0.30 0.32 -6.80
C MET A 50 -0.97 1.10 -6.43
N GLU A 51 -2.16 0.51 -6.64
CA GLU A 51 -3.44 1.11 -6.24
C GLU A 51 -3.47 1.44 -4.74
N ALA A 52 -3.03 0.51 -3.89
CA ALA A 52 -2.96 0.70 -2.45
C ALA A 52 -1.98 1.82 -2.08
N GLY A 53 -0.79 1.80 -2.68
CA GLY A 53 0.22 2.83 -2.50
C GLY A 53 -0.29 4.22 -2.86
N MET A 54 -0.94 4.37 -4.01
CA MET A 54 -1.56 5.63 -4.44
C MET A 54 -2.68 6.08 -3.49
N ALA A 55 -3.51 5.16 -3.02
CA ALA A 55 -4.59 5.46 -2.09
C ALA A 55 -4.02 5.99 -0.75
N PHE A 56 -3.00 5.34 -0.18
CA PHE A 56 -2.34 5.83 1.03
C PHE A 56 -1.52 7.11 0.78
N TRP A 57 -0.92 7.27 -0.40
CA TRP A 57 -0.24 8.50 -0.79
C TRP A 57 -1.19 9.69 -0.79
N SER A 58 -2.44 9.50 -1.24
CA SER A 58 -3.45 10.57 -1.22
C SER A 58 -3.77 11.07 0.19
N LEU A 59 -3.63 10.21 1.22
CA LEU A 59 -3.84 10.58 2.61
C LEU A 59 -2.74 11.51 3.14
N LEU A 60 -1.55 11.51 2.52
CA LEU A 60 -0.45 12.40 2.89
C LEU A 60 -0.82 13.88 2.70
N ALA A 61 -1.77 14.20 1.82
CA ALA A 61 -2.27 15.56 1.64
C ALA A 61 -2.88 16.15 2.93
N TYR A 62 -3.42 15.31 3.81
CA TYR A 62 -3.97 15.75 5.09
C TYR A 62 -2.90 16.06 6.14
N ILE A 63 -1.77 15.35 6.08
CA ILE A 63 -0.79 15.33 7.17
C ILE A 63 0.54 15.99 6.79
N THR A 64 0.63 16.53 5.59
CA THR A 64 1.83 17.20 5.10
C THR A 64 2.14 18.48 5.90
N PRO A 65 3.43 18.78 6.13
CA PRO A 65 3.85 20.05 6.74
C PRO A 65 3.54 21.27 5.86
N THR A 66 3.28 21.08 4.56
CA THR A 66 2.95 22.15 3.62
C THR A 66 1.45 22.39 3.62
N GLU A 67 1.04 23.66 3.79
CA GLU A 67 -0.37 24.01 3.79
C GLU A 67 -1.03 23.78 2.43
N ASN A 68 -2.19 23.15 2.47
CA ASN A 68 -3.12 22.97 1.37
C ASN A 68 -4.56 22.89 1.92
N ASN A 69 -5.54 22.74 1.05
CA ASN A 69 -6.96 22.74 1.42
C ASN A 69 -7.37 21.61 2.39
N HIS A 70 -6.55 20.57 2.53
CA HIS A 70 -6.81 19.40 3.38
C HIS A 70 -5.88 19.30 4.60
N SER A 71 -4.93 20.23 4.77
CA SER A 71 -3.92 20.15 5.84
C SER A 71 -4.54 20.21 7.23
N ILE A 72 -4.34 19.17 8.05
CA ILE A 72 -4.81 19.11 9.43
C ILE A 72 -4.06 20.12 10.31
N ILE A 73 -2.77 20.34 10.03
CA ILE A 73 -1.94 21.32 10.69
C ILE A 73 -1.75 22.51 9.75
N VAL A 74 -2.11 23.69 10.23
CA VAL A 74 -1.82 24.98 9.59
C VAL A 74 -0.97 25.82 10.53
N TRP A 75 -0.23 26.78 10.01
CA TRP A 75 0.62 27.65 10.81
C TRP A 75 0.38 29.11 10.46
N THR A 76 0.53 29.97 11.46
CA THR A 76 0.53 31.42 11.24
C THR A 76 1.83 31.99 11.76
N GLN A 77 2.31 33.05 11.11
CA GLN A 77 3.46 33.81 11.57
C GLN A 77 3.05 35.28 11.67
N LYS A 78 2.99 35.80 12.89
CA LYS A 78 2.66 37.22 13.12
C LYS A 78 3.77 38.10 12.57
N LYS A 79 3.42 39.23 11.94
CA LYS A 79 4.39 40.21 11.43
C LYS A 79 5.33 40.62 12.56
N GLY A 80 6.63 40.42 12.36
CA GLY A 80 7.68 40.75 13.34
C GLY A 80 8.06 39.64 14.32
N ARG A 81 7.42 38.46 14.27
CA ARG A 81 7.87 37.26 15.02
C ARG A 81 8.51 36.24 14.09
N THR A 82 9.56 35.58 14.56
CA THR A 82 10.24 34.47 13.87
C THR A 82 9.57 33.13 14.13
N GLU A 83 8.79 33.00 15.21
CA GLU A 83 8.16 31.75 15.62
C GLU A 83 6.82 31.52 14.90
N LYS A 84 6.60 30.27 14.49
CA LYS A 84 5.35 29.80 13.88
C LYS A 84 4.42 29.28 14.97
N GLU A 85 3.18 29.77 14.97
CA GLU A 85 2.11 29.22 15.80
C GLU A 85 1.35 28.17 14.98
N TYR A 86 1.34 26.91 15.43
CA TYR A 86 0.66 25.81 14.75
C TYR A 86 -0.76 25.62 15.27
N PHE A 87 -1.70 25.40 14.36
CA PHE A 87 -3.10 25.16 14.64
C PHE A 87 -3.55 23.83 14.04
N PHE A 88 -4.32 23.08 14.82
CA PHE A 88 -4.95 21.83 14.44
C PHE A 88 -6.39 22.08 13.99
N GLN A 89 -6.81 21.42 12.90
CA GLN A 89 -8.16 21.51 12.33
C GLN A 89 -8.95 20.23 12.63
N PRO A 90 -9.82 20.19 13.66
CA PRO A 90 -10.53 18.98 14.08
C PRO A 90 -11.40 18.36 12.98
N PHE A 91 -12.05 19.19 12.16
CA PHE A 91 -12.89 18.73 11.06
C PHE A 91 -12.10 17.91 10.03
N LEU A 92 -11.00 18.47 9.51
CA LEU A 92 -10.13 17.79 8.54
C LEU A 92 -9.45 16.55 9.15
N ALA A 93 -9.16 16.58 10.44
CA ALA A 93 -8.61 15.43 11.15
C ALA A 93 -9.62 14.27 11.23
N GLY A 94 -10.90 14.59 11.47
CA GLY A 94 -12.00 13.64 11.37
C GLY A 94 -12.16 13.06 9.96
N GLU A 95 -12.06 13.89 8.93
CA GLU A 95 -12.07 13.43 7.54
C GLU A 95 -10.91 12.48 7.20
N PHE A 96 -9.70 12.81 7.66
CA PHE A 96 -8.54 11.92 7.49
C PHE A 96 -8.77 10.56 8.15
N ILE A 97 -9.26 10.51 9.39
CA ILE A 97 -9.55 9.26 10.09
C ILE A 97 -10.56 8.42 9.30
N LYS A 98 -11.63 9.06 8.81
CA LYS A 98 -12.66 8.40 7.99
C LYS A 98 -12.04 7.82 6.71
N LYS A 99 -11.28 8.63 5.96
CA LYS A 99 -10.63 8.19 4.72
C LYS A 99 -9.58 7.11 4.95
N LEU A 100 -8.82 7.17 6.05
CA LEU A 100 -7.86 6.13 6.40
C LEU A 100 -8.57 4.79 6.64
N ASN A 101 -9.70 4.80 7.35
CA ASN A 101 -10.50 3.59 7.56
C ASN A 101 -11.09 3.05 6.25
N GLU A 102 -11.63 3.93 5.39
CA GLU A 102 -12.15 3.58 4.07
C GLU A 102 -11.07 2.92 3.20
N VAL A 103 -9.90 3.56 3.09
CA VAL A 103 -8.76 3.07 2.32
C VAL A 103 -8.25 1.74 2.89
N ASN A 104 -8.08 1.64 4.20
CA ASN A 104 -7.46 0.47 4.81
C ASN A 104 -8.40 -0.75 4.85
N TYR A 105 -9.63 -0.57 5.33
CA TYR A 105 -10.55 -1.67 5.64
C TYR A 105 -11.63 -1.87 4.58
N GLU A 106 -12.31 -0.81 4.15
CA GLU A 106 -13.43 -0.95 3.18
C GLU A 106 -12.93 -1.33 1.80
N LYS A 107 -11.85 -0.68 1.33
CA LYS A 107 -11.19 -0.98 0.06
C LYS A 107 -10.13 -2.10 0.17
N GLY A 108 -9.79 -2.51 1.39
CA GLY A 108 -8.82 -3.58 1.64
C GLY A 108 -7.38 -3.25 1.23
N PHE A 109 -7.05 -1.99 0.90
CA PHE A 109 -5.71 -1.61 0.45
C PHE A 109 -4.63 -1.81 1.52
N GLY A 110 -5.03 -1.82 2.80
CA GLY A 110 -4.13 -2.17 3.90
C GLY A 110 -3.57 -3.59 3.82
N LEU A 111 -4.16 -4.52 3.05
CA LEU A 111 -3.62 -5.88 2.92
C LEU A 111 -2.36 -5.93 2.04
N PHE A 112 -2.17 -4.93 1.17
CA PHE A 112 -1.07 -4.92 0.21
C PHE A 112 0.17 -4.20 0.73
N LEU A 113 0.02 -3.28 1.69
CA LEU A 113 1.15 -2.57 2.30
C LEU A 113 1.79 -3.39 3.42
N SER A 114 3.09 -3.16 3.65
CA SER A 114 3.78 -3.77 4.78
C SER A 114 3.20 -3.31 6.12
N LYS A 115 3.54 -4.05 7.18
CA LYS A 115 3.18 -3.67 8.54
C LYS A 115 3.84 -2.34 8.94
N SER A 116 5.10 -2.09 8.58
CA SER A 116 5.80 -0.85 8.95
C SER A 116 5.10 0.39 8.39
N THR A 117 4.72 0.36 7.11
CA THR A 117 3.99 1.45 6.47
C THR A 117 2.66 1.72 7.17
N ARG A 118 1.87 0.67 7.44
CA ARG A 118 0.57 0.81 8.13
C ARG A 118 0.71 1.35 9.53
N ASP A 119 1.66 0.84 10.30
CA ASP A 119 1.86 1.22 11.70
C ASP A 119 2.15 2.72 11.83
N LEU A 120 2.85 3.34 10.86
CA LEU A 120 3.07 4.79 10.84
C LEU A 120 1.76 5.58 10.72
N PHE A 121 0.86 5.18 9.81
CA PHE A 121 -0.45 5.82 9.66
C PHE A 121 -1.29 5.68 10.94
N TYR A 122 -1.24 4.51 11.59
CA TYR A 122 -1.93 4.29 12.86
C TYR A 122 -1.31 5.05 14.03
N GLU A 123 0.02 5.21 14.06
CA GLU A 123 0.69 6.05 15.05
C GLU A 123 0.23 7.50 14.92
N TYR A 124 0.17 8.03 13.69
CA TYR A 124 -0.32 9.38 13.46
C TYR A 124 -1.80 9.52 13.82
N ARG A 125 -2.64 8.54 13.43
CA ARG A 125 -4.06 8.49 13.83
C ARG A 125 -4.23 8.53 15.35
N ASN A 126 -3.38 7.83 16.10
CA ASN A 126 -3.45 7.83 17.56
C ASN A 126 -3.12 9.21 18.14
N ILE A 127 -2.16 9.94 17.55
CA ILE A 127 -1.89 11.34 17.94
C ILE A 127 -3.12 12.21 17.68
N ILE A 128 -3.71 12.12 16.48
CA ILE A 128 -4.94 12.85 16.15
C ILE A 128 -6.05 12.57 17.17
N TYR A 129 -6.30 11.29 17.48
CA TYR A 129 -7.32 10.93 18.46
C TYR A 129 -7.02 11.50 19.84
N GLY A 130 -5.76 11.49 20.27
CA GLY A 130 -5.36 12.09 21.53
C GLY A 130 -5.73 13.57 21.59
N ILE A 131 -5.46 14.32 20.51
CA ILE A 131 -5.82 15.74 20.39
C ILE A 131 -7.35 15.91 20.40
N LEU A 132 -8.08 15.16 19.57
CA LEU A 132 -9.55 15.22 19.50
C LEU A 132 -10.23 14.87 20.83
N LEU A 133 -9.66 13.93 21.59
CA LEU A 133 -10.19 13.53 22.89
C LEU A 133 -9.94 14.61 23.95
N ALA A 134 -8.74 15.19 23.97
CA ALA A 134 -8.40 16.29 24.89
C ALA A 134 -9.28 17.52 24.64
N GLU A 135 -9.61 17.77 23.39
CA GLU A 135 -10.36 18.95 22.94
C GLU A 135 -11.85 18.65 22.65
N LYS A 136 -12.39 17.55 23.19
CA LYS A 136 -13.76 17.07 22.88
C LYS A 136 -14.85 18.13 23.07
N ASN A 137 -14.67 19.04 24.03
CA ASN A 137 -15.64 20.09 24.35
C ASN A 137 -15.34 21.43 23.64
N ASN A 138 -14.24 21.50 22.88
CA ASN A 138 -13.84 22.68 22.15
C ASN A 138 -14.58 22.75 20.81
N THR A 139 -15.38 23.79 20.62
CA THR A 139 -16.14 24.02 19.38
C THR A 139 -15.40 24.91 18.38
N SER A 140 -14.15 25.27 18.67
CA SER A 140 -13.32 26.08 17.79
C SER A 140 -13.00 25.33 16.50
N GLU A 141 -13.05 26.04 15.37
CA GLU A 141 -12.66 25.52 14.06
C GLU A 141 -11.18 25.11 14.03
N LYS A 142 -10.35 25.82 14.79
CA LYS A 142 -8.90 25.65 14.88
C LYS A 142 -8.44 25.67 16.33
N ILE A 143 -7.52 24.79 16.68
CA ILE A 143 -7.00 24.64 18.04
C ILE A 143 -5.50 24.90 18.03
N LEU A 144 -5.03 25.82 18.87
CA LEU A 144 -3.60 26.10 18.99
C LEU A 144 -2.88 24.88 19.58
N LEU A 145 -1.84 24.41 18.88
CA LEU A 145 -0.95 23.36 19.36
C LEU A 145 0.23 24.00 20.09
N SER A 146 0.12 24.12 21.42
CA SER A 146 1.17 24.69 22.27
C SER A 146 2.39 23.76 22.44
N ASN A 147 2.28 22.50 22.03
CA ASN A 147 3.34 21.50 22.16
C ASN A 147 4.11 21.34 20.84
N ASP A 148 5.20 22.07 20.71
CA ASP A 148 6.08 22.03 19.54
C ASP A 148 6.71 20.65 19.29
N GLU A 149 6.99 19.88 20.35
CA GLU A 149 7.54 18.52 20.20
C GLU A 149 6.54 17.58 19.54
N MET A 150 5.26 17.72 19.86
CA MET A 150 4.19 16.94 19.21
C MET A 150 4.09 17.29 17.72
N VAL A 151 4.15 18.57 17.37
CA VAL A 151 4.13 19.01 15.97
C VAL A 151 5.33 18.46 15.20
N LYS A 152 6.54 18.56 15.77
CA LYS A 152 7.75 17.97 15.18
C LYS A 152 7.60 16.46 14.99
N LYS A 153 7.08 15.75 15.99
CA LYS A 153 6.82 14.31 15.90
C LYS A 153 5.86 13.97 14.74
N MET A 154 4.79 14.76 14.56
CA MET A 154 3.84 14.56 13.46
C MET A 154 4.52 14.77 12.09
N PHE A 155 5.38 15.78 11.95
CA PHE A 155 6.15 16.00 10.71
C PHE A 155 7.20 14.91 10.46
N ASP A 156 7.85 14.41 11.51
CA ASP A 156 8.78 13.27 11.39
C ASP A 156 8.05 12.00 10.95
N LEU A 157 6.85 11.75 11.47
CA LEU A 157 6.01 10.64 11.02
C LEU A 157 5.62 10.78 9.56
N TYR A 158 5.24 11.98 9.11
CA TYR A 158 4.98 12.25 7.69
C TYR A 158 6.20 11.89 6.83
N ASN A 159 7.39 12.35 7.20
CA ASN A 159 8.62 12.06 6.46
C ASN A 159 8.91 10.55 6.40
N LYS A 160 8.71 9.83 7.50
CA LYS A 160 8.83 8.37 7.53
C LYS A 160 7.82 7.69 6.62
N MET A 161 6.56 8.14 6.62
CA MET A 161 5.51 7.58 5.74
C MET A 161 5.85 7.79 4.26
N VAL A 162 6.34 8.97 3.88
CA VAL A 162 6.78 9.25 2.51
C VAL A 162 7.88 8.27 2.07
N VAL A 163 8.87 8.04 2.94
CA VAL A 163 9.98 7.13 2.65
C VAL A 163 9.48 5.68 2.53
N GLU A 164 8.67 5.21 3.48
CA GLU A 164 8.16 3.84 3.45
C GLU A 164 7.24 3.61 2.25
N LEU A 165 6.30 4.52 1.97
CA LEU A 165 5.44 4.40 0.78
C LEU A 165 6.23 4.37 -0.52
N ARG A 166 7.33 5.14 -0.62
CA ARG A 166 8.20 5.08 -1.80
C ARG A 166 8.88 3.71 -1.94
N LYS A 167 9.19 3.02 -0.85
CA LYS A 167 9.74 1.66 -0.89
C LYS A 167 8.71 0.63 -1.31
N GLU A 168 7.44 0.83 -0.93
CA GLU A 168 6.34 -0.07 -1.31
C GLU A 168 6.01 0.01 -2.80
N VAL A 169 6.05 1.24 -3.35
CA VAL A 169 5.57 1.54 -4.71
C VAL A 169 6.71 1.69 -5.71
N GLY A 170 7.92 1.95 -5.24
CA GLY A 170 9.10 2.15 -6.07
C GLY A 170 9.47 0.89 -6.87
N PRO A 171 10.18 1.05 -8.01
CA PRO A 171 10.68 -0.09 -8.77
C PRO A 171 11.64 -0.92 -7.89
N VAL A 172 11.38 -2.23 -7.84
CA VAL A 172 12.30 -3.24 -7.28
C VAL A 172 13.50 -3.40 -8.20
#